data_AF-A0A9E5LFK5-F1
#
_entry.id   AF-A0A9E5LFK5-F1
#
_cell.length_a   1.000
_cell.length_b   1.000
_cell.length_c   1.000
_cell.angle_alpha   90.00
_cell.angle_beta   90.00
_cell.angle_gamma   90.00
#
_symmetry.space_group_name_H-M   'P 1'
#
loop_
_entity.id
_entity.type
_entity.pdbx_description
1 polymer ?
#
loop_
_entity_poly.entity_id
_entity_poly.type
_entity_poly.pdbx_seq_one_letter_code
_entity_poly.pdbx_strand_id
1 'polypeptide(L)'
;MRGQVILRGPDYETTACALERVIPMNVLDLGVDRQRYGFFTNDQGGILDDLMFANRGDHILVVVNAACKDADIAHLRKHLEPAITVKSLDNRALLAIQGPAAEAVMAEYHPRFADMRFMDVDTLPIAGAECWVSRSGYTGEDGYEISIPVAAAETVARALLAHDDVEFIGLGARDSLRLEAGLCLYGHDIDTDTTPTSASLNWAIQKARRTEGARAGGFPGADVILNQIENGAPHGRVGLRPTGRAP
;
A
#
# COMPACT_ATOMS: atom_id res chain seq x y z
N MET A 1 -10.28 -7.75 -8.18
CA MET A 1 -9.95 -7.34 -6.79
C MET A 1 -8.44 -7.15 -6.69
N ARG A 2 -7.97 -6.31 -5.75
CA ARG A 2 -6.52 -6.12 -5.50
C ARG A 2 -5.83 -7.44 -5.20
N GLY A 3 -4.56 -7.56 -5.56
CA GLY A 3 -3.75 -8.73 -5.23
C GLY A 3 -3.34 -8.70 -3.76
N GLN A 4 -3.37 -9.84 -3.09
CA GLN A 4 -2.86 -9.98 -1.72
C GLN A 4 -1.85 -11.12 -1.69
N VAL A 5 -0.68 -10.88 -1.11
CA VAL A 5 0.46 -11.80 -1.16
C VAL A 5 1.11 -11.88 0.22
N ILE A 6 1.36 -13.09 0.71
CA ILE A 6 2.17 -13.35 1.89
C ILE A 6 3.60 -13.68 1.44
N LEU A 7 4.57 -12.94 1.98
CA LEU A 7 5.99 -13.21 1.87
C LEU A 7 6.49 -13.81 3.18
N ARG A 8 7.13 -14.98 3.12
CA ARG A 8 7.63 -15.66 4.31
C ARG A 8 8.97 -16.36 4.06
N GLY A 9 9.99 -15.94 4.78
CA GLY A 9 11.29 -16.62 4.92
C GLY A 9 11.44 -17.30 6.28
N PRO A 10 12.68 -17.65 6.69
CA PRO A 10 12.95 -18.28 7.99
C PRO A 10 12.63 -17.36 9.18
N ASP A 11 12.76 -16.06 8.99
CA ASP A 11 12.42 -15.02 9.97
C ASP A 11 12.05 -13.70 9.26
N TYR A 12 11.54 -12.73 10.04
CA TYR A 12 11.14 -11.42 9.51
C TYR A 12 12.32 -10.66 8.90
N GLU A 13 13.47 -10.65 9.57
CA GLU A 13 14.65 -9.91 9.14
C GLU A 13 15.13 -10.37 7.75
N THR A 14 15.20 -11.67 7.53
CA THR A 14 15.54 -12.28 6.24
C THR A 14 14.52 -11.91 5.18
N THR A 15 13.23 -11.98 5.51
CA THR A 15 12.14 -11.63 4.60
C THR A 15 12.16 -10.15 4.23
N ALA A 16 12.38 -9.27 5.21
CA ALA A 16 12.44 -7.83 5.04
C ALA A 16 13.66 -7.41 4.20
N CYS A 17 14.85 -7.93 4.53
CA CYS A 17 16.07 -7.69 3.76
C CYS A 17 15.96 -8.19 2.31
N ALA A 18 15.25 -9.30 2.07
CA ALA A 18 14.98 -9.78 0.73
C ALA A 18 14.02 -8.85 -0.03
N LEU A 19 12.94 -8.39 0.61
CA LEU A 19 12.01 -7.43 0.01
C LEU A 19 12.69 -6.08 -0.29
N GLU A 20 13.61 -5.62 0.56
CA GLU A 20 14.42 -4.42 0.33
C GLU A 20 15.26 -4.48 -0.95
N ARG A 21 15.50 -5.67 -1.53
CA ARG A 21 16.20 -5.81 -2.81
C ARG A 21 15.33 -5.52 -4.03
N VAL A 22 14.02 -5.48 -3.86
CA VAL A 22 13.07 -5.21 -4.96
C VAL A 22 12.30 -3.91 -4.75
N ILE A 23 12.34 -3.33 -3.54
CA ILE A 23 11.68 -2.06 -3.26
C ILE A 23 12.61 -1.04 -2.54
N PRO A 24 12.48 0.28 -2.81
CA PRO A 24 13.33 1.31 -2.17
C PRO A 24 13.01 1.62 -0.70
N MET A 25 11.91 1.11 -0.17
CA MET A 25 11.45 1.39 1.19
C MET A 25 12.31 0.65 2.22
N ASN A 26 12.47 1.24 3.40
CA ASN A 26 12.99 0.54 4.56
C ASN A 26 11.93 -0.43 5.07
N VAL A 27 12.17 -1.72 4.88
CA VAL A 27 11.28 -2.78 5.35
C VAL A 27 11.77 -3.28 6.70
N LEU A 28 13.08 -3.45 6.88
CA LEU A 28 13.63 -4.10 8.07
C LEU A 28 13.26 -3.38 9.37
N ASP A 29 13.22 -2.05 9.35
CA ASP A 29 12.91 -1.25 10.55
C ASP A 29 11.41 -0.94 10.68
N LEU A 30 10.54 -1.56 9.87
CA LEU A 30 9.09 -1.43 10.03
C LEU A 30 8.66 -2.24 11.25
N GLY A 31 8.11 -1.56 12.28
CA GLY A 31 7.63 -2.22 13.50
C GLY A 31 6.53 -3.25 13.21
N VAL A 32 6.43 -4.26 14.06
CA VAL A 32 5.35 -5.27 13.99
C VAL A 32 3.99 -4.58 14.05
N ASP A 33 3.05 -5.08 13.25
CA ASP A 33 1.68 -4.58 13.10
C ASP A 33 1.63 -3.13 12.60
N ARG A 34 2.63 -2.76 11.81
CA ARG A 34 2.66 -1.51 11.04
C ARG A 34 2.71 -1.84 9.55
N GLN A 35 2.08 -0.97 8.78
CA GLN A 35 2.18 -0.97 7.33
C GLN A 35 2.83 0.30 6.79
N ARG A 36 3.15 0.26 5.51
CA ARG A 36 3.79 1.35 4.79
C ARG A 36 3.45 1.29 3.31
N TYR A 37 3.30 2.48 2.72
CA TYR A 37 3.23 2.65 1.27
C TYR A 37 4.57 2.35 0.62
N GLY A 38 4.53 1.68 -0.52
CA GLY A 38 5.72 1.30 -1.26
C GLY A 38 5.49 1.25 -2.77
N PHE A 39 6.55 0.93 -3.50
CA PHE A 39 6.54 0.72 -4.93
C PHE A 39 7.70 -0.17 -5.37
N PHE A 40 7.48 -0.94 -6.43
CA PHE A 40 8.54 -1.62 -7.15
C PHE A 40 9.19 -0.64 -8.12
N THR A 41 10.50 -0.78 -8.34
CA THR A 41 11.23 0.01 -9.35
C THR A 41 11.93 -0.88 -10.36
N ASN A 42 12.20 -0.34 -11.54
CA ASN A 42 13.04 -0.97 -12.56
C ASN A 42 14.49 -0.45 -12.47
N ASP A 43 15.38 -1.01 -13.30
CA ASP A 43 16.81 -0.65 -13.29
C ASP A 43 17.09 0.81 -13.71
N GLN A 44 16.12 1.48 -14.36
CA GLN A 44 16.19 2.89 -14.71
C GLN A 44 15.55 3.81 -13.65
N GLY A 45 15.07 3.23 -12.55
CA GLY A 45 14.44 3.95 -11.45
C GLY A 45 12.96 4.30 -11.66
N GLY A 46 12.36 3.86 -12.76
CA GLY A 46 10.93 4.03 -13.00
C GLY A 46 10.07 3.08 -12.16
N ILE A 47 8.82 3.47 -11.88
CA ILE A 47 7.92 2.74 -10.98
C ILE A 47 7.19 1.63 -11.74
N LEU A 48 7.29 0.39 -11.26
CA LEU A 48 6.62 -0.76 -11.87
C LEU A 48 5.17 -0.94 -11.37
N ASP A 49 4.93 -0.71 -10.09
CA ASP A 49 3.61 -0.60 -9.45
C ASP A 49 3.78 0.02 -8.05
N ASP A 50 2.72 0.62 -7.51
CA ASP A 50 2.64 1.01 -6.10
C ASP A 50 1.85 0.01 -5.26
N LEU A 51 2.20 -0.11 -3.99
CA LEU A 51 1.69 -1.16 -3.10
C LEU A 51 1.61 -0.71 -1.64
N MET A 52 0.90 -1.49 -0.83
CA MET A 52 0.98 -1.44 0.63
C MET A 52 1.65 -2.71 1.13
N PHE A 53 2.55 -2.61 2.10
CA PHE A 53 3.10 -3.78 2.80
C PHE A 53 3.03 -3.62 4.31
N ALA A 54 2.80 -4.72 5.01
CA ALA A 54 2.64 -4.78 6.46
C ALA A 54 3.58 -5.80 7.08
N ASN A 55 4.24 -5.42 8.16
CA ASN A 55 4.94 -6.36 9.05
C ASN A 55 3.91 -7.04 9.96
N ARG A 56 3.72 -8.36 9.84
CA ARG A 56 2.84 -9.15 10.73
C ARG A 56 3.62 -9.99 11.75
N GLY A 57 4.89 -9.66 11.98
CA GLY A 57 5.78 -10.34 12.92
C GLY A 57 6.44 -11.58 12.32
N ASP A 58 5.66 -12.51 11.79
CA ASP A 58 6.16 -13.78 11.21
C ASP A 58 6.13 -13.82 9.68
N HIS A 59 5.53 -12.81 9.04
CA HIS A 59 5.50 -12.64 7.59
C HIS A 59 5.28 -11.18 7.19
N ILE A 60 5.43 -10.89 5.90
CA ILE A 60 5.02 -9.63 5.30
C ILE A 60 3.77 -9.86 4.47
N LEU A 61 2.72 -9.08 4.72
CA LEU A 61 1.53 -9.02 3.86
C LEU A 61 1.70 -7.88 2.86
N VAL A 62 1.55 -8.16 1.58
CA VAL A 62 1.64 -7.18 0.48
C VAL A 62 0.31 -7.10 -0.24
N VAL A 63 -0.16 -5.88 -0.49
CA VAL A 63 -1.36 -5.58 -1.27
C VAL A 63 -0.95 -4.78 -2.50
N VAL A 64 -1.23 -5.33 -3.69
CA VAL A 64 -0.85 -4.76 -4.99
C VAL A 64 -2.07 -4.38 -5.83
N ASN A 65 -1.87 -3.54 -6.84
CA ASN A 65 -2.98 -3.09 -7.69
C ASN A 65 -3.59 -4.26 -8.48
N ALA A 66 -4.90 -4.18 -8.73
CA ALA A 66 -5.62 -5.27 -9.39
C ALA A 66 -5.16 -5.51 -10.83
N ALA A 67 -4.80 -4.44 -11.55
CA ALA A 67 -4.34 -4.50 -12.94
C ALA A 67 -2.89 -5.02 -13.06
N CYS A 68 -2.06 -4.79 -12.04
CA CYS A 68 -0.64 -5.16 -12.01
C CYS A 68 -0.39 -6.53 -11.34
N LYS A 69 -1.37 -7.03 -10.58
CA LYS A 69 -1.29 -8.25 -9.75
C LYS A 69 -0.46 -9.39 -10.34
N ASP A 70 -0.77 -9.83 -11.56
CA ASP A 70 -0.10 -11.00 -12.14
C ASP A 70 1.38 -10.71 -12.45
N ALA A 71 1.68 -9.50 -12.92
CA ALA A 71 3.05 -9.03 -13.16
C ALA A 71 3.82 -8.85 -11.84
N ASP A 72 3.18 -8.29 -10.81
CA ASP A 72 3.82 -8.07 -9.50
C ASP A 72 4.14 -9.39 -8.80
N ILE A 73 3.21 -10.35 -8.83
CA ILE A 73 3.44 -11.68 -8.26
C ILE A 73 4.57 -12.38 -9.01
N ALA A 74 4.61 -12.29 -10.34
CA ALA A 74 5.72 -12.83 -11.13
C ALA A 74 7.05 -12.14 -10.80
N HIS A 75 7.05 -10.82 -10.62
CA HIS A 75 8.22 -10.04 -10.21
C HIS A 75 8.72 -10.48 -8.83
N LEU A 76 7.84 -10.61 -7.83
CA LEU A 76 8.18 -11.09 -6.49
C LEU A 76 8.76 -12.50 -6.53
N ARG A 77 8.11 -13.44 -7.23
CA ARG A 77 8.61 -14.82 -7.35
C ARG A 77 10.01 -14.87 -7.96
N LYS A 78 10.21 -14.16 -9.08
CA LYS A 78 11.49 -14.12 -9.79
C LYS A 78 12.67 -13.71 -8.88
N HIS A 79 12.45 -12.75 -7.98
CA HIS A 79 13.53 -12.16 -7.19
C HIS A 79 13.64 -12.71 -5.76
N LEU A 80 12.58 -13.29 -5.22
CA LEU A 80 12.51 -13.70 -3.82
C LEU A 80 12.56 -15.23 -3.64
N GLU A 81 12.05 -16.01 -4.59
CA GLU A 81 12.09 -17.47 -4.51
C GLU A 81 13.46 -18.03 -4.94
N PRO A 82 13.90 -19.17 -4.37
CA PRO A 82 13.20 -20.01 -3.38
C PRO A 82 13.44 -19.58 -1.92
N ALA A 83 14.22 -18.53 -1.66
CA ALA A 83 14.63 -18.13 -0.31
C ALA A 83 13.44 -17.63 0.53
N ILE A 84 12.52 -16.91 -0.10
CA ILE A 84 11.28 -16.40 0.50
C ILE A 84 10.11 -16.98 -0.28
N THR A 85 9.17 -17.61 0.43
CA THR A 85 7.94 -18.11 -0.19
C THR A 85 7.04 -16.95 -0.59
N VAL A 86 6.54 -16.95 -1.82
CA VAL A 86 5.60 -15.95 -2.35
C VAL A 86 4.22 -16.58 -2.54
N LYS A 87 3.36 -16.42 -1.52
CA LYS A 87 2.01 -17.02 -1.52
C LYS A 87 0.95 -15.98 -1.88
N SER A 88 0.41 -16.07 -3.09
CA SER A 88 -0.80 -15.31 -3.47
C SER A 88 -2.01 -15.82 -2.69
N LEU A 89 -2.90 -14.90 -2.31
CA LEU A 89 -4.17 -15.18 -1.65
C LEU A 89 -5.32 -14.85 -2.60
N ASP A 90 -6.07 -15.87 -2.96
CA ASP A 90 -7.28 -15.82 -3.80
C ASP A 90 -8.58 -15.95 -2.98
N ASN A 91 -8.46 -16.35 -1.72
CA ASN A 91 -9.57 -16.60 -0.81
C ASN A 91 -9.96 -15.38 0.05
N ARG A 92 -9.47 -14.18 -0.28
CA ARG A 92 -9.82 -12.94 0.41
C ARG A 92 -10.33 -11.84 -0.53
N ALA A 93 -11.36 -11.14 -0.08
CA ALA A 93 -11.84 -9.89 -0.65
C ALA A 93 -11.21 -8.69 0.07
N LEU A 94 -11.33 -7.50 -0.51
CA LEU A 94 -10.87 -6.24 0.11
C LEU A 94 -12.01 -5.22 0.05
N LEU A 95 -12.35 -4.65 1.20
CA LEU A 95 -13.31 -3.56 1.36
C LEU A 95 -12.61 -2.37 2.04
N ALA A 96 -13.04 -1.16 1.76
CA ALA A 96 -12.57 0.04 2.45
C ALA A 96 -13.77 0.83 2.97
N ILE A 97 -13.66 1.31 4.21
CA ILE A 97 -14.57 2.29 4.80
C ILE A 97 -13.75 3.55 5.07
N GLN A 98 -14.23 4.69 4.59
CA GLN A 98 -13.46 5.94 4.55
C GLN A 98 -14.39 7.10 4.85
N GLY A 99 -13.89 8.09 5.59
CA GLY A 99 -14.63 9.28 5.98
C GLY A 99 -14.60 9.51 7.50
N PRO A 100 -15.08 10.68 7.95
CA PRO A 100 -14.95 11.12 9.34
C PRO A 100 -15.70 10.23 10.35
N ALA A 101 -16.73 9.49 9.92
CA ALA A 101 -17.46 8.55 10.76
C ALA A 101 -16.84 7.15 10.82
N ALA A 102 -15.81 6.85 10.01
CA ALA A 102 -15.29 5.50 9.85
C ALA A 102 -14.76 4.90 11.16
N GLU A 103 -14.06 5.68 11.99
CA GLU A 103 -13.62 5.22 13.33
C GLU A 103 -14.79 4.82 14.21
N ALA A 104 -15.81 5.69 14.31
CA ALA A 104 -16.97 5.47 15.17
C ALA A 104 -17.74 4.20 14.75
N VAL A 105 -18.02 4.06 13.46
CA VAL A 105 -18.68 2.87 12.88
C VAL A 105 -17.88 1.60 13.19
N MET A 106 -16.56 1.64 12.98
CA MET A 106 -15.72 0.45 13.18
C MET A 106 -15.57 0.09 14.66
N ALA A 107 -15.55 1.09 15.55
CA ALA A 107 -15.47 0.89 17.00
C ALA A 107 -16.69 0.15 17.58
N GLU A 108 -17.85 0.18 16.92
CA GLU A 108 -19.03 -0.62 17.32
C GLU A 108 -18.79 -2.13 17.21
N TYR A 109 -17.91 -2.57 16.30
CA TYR A 109 -17.56 -3.98 16.16
C TYR A 109 -16.46 -4.41 17.13
N HIS A 110 -15.48 -3.54 17.37
CA HIS A 110 -14.40 -3.80 18.30
C HIS A 110 -13.70 -2.51 18.77
N PRO A 111 -13.53 -2.26 20.09
CA PRO A 111 -12.98 -1.00 20.59
C PRO A 111 -11.54 -0.72 20.10
N ARG A 112 -10.76 -1.78 19.84
CA ARG A 112 -9.41 -1.69 19.27
C ARG A 112 -9.32 -0.83 18.01
N PHE A 113 -10.38 -0.71 17.21
CA PHE A 113 -10.39 0.13 16.01
C PHE A 113 -10.11 1.61 16.35
N ALA A 114 -10.69 2.14 17.41
CA ALA A 114 -10.45 3.52 17.86
C ALA A 114 -9.01 3.73 18.35
N ASP A 115 -8.37 2.69 18.90
CA ASP A 115 -6.98 2.76 19.37
C ASP A 115 -5.95 2.61 18.24
N MET A 116 -6.37 2.23 17.02
CA MET A 116 -5.45 2.09 15.89
C MET A 116 -4.97 3.47 15.45
N ARG A 117 -3.66 3.65 15.32
CA ARG A 117 -3.09 4.85 14.69
C ARG A 117 -3.02 4.66 13.18
N PHE A 118 -2.91 5.75 12.42
CA PHE A 118 -2.66 5.68 10.98
C PHE A 118 -1.50 4.71 10.67
N MET A 119 -1.75 3.79 9.74
CA MET A 119 -0.86 2.70 9.34
C MET A 119 -0.60 1.61 10.39
N ASP A 120 -1.39 1.52 11.46
CA ASP A 120 -1.49 0.29 12.26
C ASP A 120 -2.22 -0.79 11.45
N VAL A 121 -1.89 -2.03 11.73
CA VAL A 121 -2.53 -3.24 11.20
C VAL A 121 -2.95 -4.11 12.37
N ASP A 122 -4.06 -4.83 12.23
CA ASP A 122 -4.51 -5.77 13.26
C ASP A 122 -5.32 -6.92 12.63
N THR A 123 -5.69 -7.90 13.43
CA THR A 123 -6.64 -8.96 13.07
C THR A 123 -7.83 -8.87 14.01
N LEU A 124 -8.95 -8.33 13.53
CA LEU A 124 -10.12 -8.02 14.34
C LEU A 124 -11.39 -8.65 13.77
N PRO A 125 -12.35 -9.05 14.63
CA PRO A 125 -13.61 -9.58 14.18
C PRO A 125 -14.52 -8.46 13.66
N ILE A 126 -15.20 -8.69 12.54
CA ILE A 126 -16.31 -7.86 12.05
C ILE A 126 -17.44 -8.80 11.66
N ALA A 127 -18.63 -8.61 12.25
CA ALA A 127 -19.79 -9.47 12.02
C ALA A 127 -19.48 -10.99 12.13
N GLY A 128 -18.60 -11.37 13.08
CA GLY A 128 -18.17 -12.75 13.31
C GLY A 128 -17.07 -13.28 12.39
N ALA A 129 -16.60 -12.50 11.40
CA ALA A 129 -15.52 -12.89 10.50
C ALA A 129 -14.15 -12.36 10.94
N GLU A 130 -13.10 -13.18 10.84
CA GLU A 130 -11.71 -12.77 11.06
C GLU A 130 -11.22 -11.85 9.92
N CYS A 131 -11.14 -10.55 10.19
CA CYS A 131 -10.71 -9.55 9.22
C CYS A 131 -9.28 -9.09 9.51
N TRP A 132 -8.46 -8.97 8.47
CA TRP A 132 -7.16 -8.32 8.59
C TRP A 132 -7.34 -6.87 8.19
N VAL A 133 -7.10 -5.98 9.13
CA VAL A 133 -7.50 -4.58 9.01
C VAL A 133 -6.28 -3.69 9.09
N SER A 134 -6.29 -2.60 8.36
CA SER A 134 -5.33 -1.53 8.52
C SER A 134 -6.02 -0.18 8.55
N ARG A 135 -5.53 0.75 9.38
CA ARG A 135 -6.05 2.13 9.41
C ARG A 135 -5.35 2.94 8.32
N SER A 136 -5.88 2.85 7.11
CA SER A 136 -5.40 3.53 5.91
C SER A 136 -6.51 3.69 4.89
N GLY A 137 -6.17 4.32 3.77
CA GLY A 137 -6.94 4.20 2.55
C GLY A 137 -6.43 5.12 1.46
N TYR A 138 -7.35 5.47 0.57
CA TYR A 138 -7.03 6.10 -0.72
C TYR A 138 -7.98 7.25 -1.03
N THR A 139 -8.35 8.01 0.01
CA THR A 139 -9.34 9.10 -0.10
C THR A 139 -8.85 10.42 0.50
N GLY A 140 -7.74 10.41 1.27
CA GLY A 140 -7.29 11.56 2.05
C GLY A 140 -7.98 11.68 3.42
N GLU A 141 -9.12 11.02 3.60
CA GLU A 141 -9.84 10.95 4.87
C GLU A 141 -9.31 9.82 5.76
N ASP A 142 -9.73 9.83 7.03
CA ASP A 142 -9.54 8.69 7.92
C ASP A 142 -10.36 7.48 7.45
N GLY A 143 -9.93 6.28 7.87
CA GLY A 143 -10.63 5.05 7.55
C GLY A 143 -9.77 3.80 7.63
N TYR A 144 -10.37 2.71 7.16
CA TYR A 144 -9.79 1.38 7.24
C TYR A 144 -9.88 0.65 5.89
N GLU A 145 -8.85 -0.14 5.60
CA GLU A 145 -8.90 -1.20 4.59
C GLU A 145 -9.02 -2.56 5.30
N ILE A 146 -9.92 -3.40 4.78
CA ILE A 146 -10.40 -4.61 5.44
C ILE A 146 -10.25 -5.77 4.46
N SER A 147 -9.28 -6.63 4.69
CA SER A 147 -9.17 -7.91 4.00
C SER A 147 -10.09 -8.92 4.69
N ILE A 148 -11.01 -9.51 3.94
CA ILE A 148 -12.12 -10.33 4.46
C ILE A 148 -12.07 -11.71 3.79
N PRO A 149 -12.29 -12.84 4.48
CA PRO A 149 -12.49 -14.13 3.82
C PRO A 149 -13.63 -14.03 2.81
N VAL A 150 -13.45 -14.54 1.58
CA VAL A 150 -14.44 -14.39 0.49
C VAL A 150 -15.84 -14.86 0.92
N ALA A 151 -15.93 -15.95 1.69
CA ALA A 151 -17.19 -16.50 2.18
C ALA A 151 -17.96 -15.55 3.14
N ALA A 152 -17.29 -14.58 3.75
CA ALA A 152 -17.87 -13.62 4.67
C ALA A 152 -18.00 -12.20 4.08
N ALA A 153 -17.52 -11.97 2.85
CA ALA A 153 -17.43 -10.64 2.27
C ALA A 153 -18.81 -9.94 2.17
N GLU A 154 -19.84 -10.65 1.71
CA GLU A 154 -21.20 -10.11 1.63
C GLU A 154 -21.76 -9.78 3.02
N THR A 155 -21.60 -10.70 3.99
CA THR A 155 -22.06 -10.50 5.37
C THR A 155 -21.42 -9.27 6.01
N VAL A 156 -20.10 -9.13 5.88
CA VAL A 156 -19.37 -7.96 6.43
C VAL A 156 -19.80 -6.68 5.72
N ALA A 157 -19.92 -6.68 4.40
CA ALA A 157 -20.35 -5.49 3.66
C ALA A 157 -21.77 -5.06 4.08
N ARG A 158 -22.73 -5.99 4.17
CA ARG A 158 -24.10 -5.70 4.61
C ARG A 158 -24.16 -5.22 6.06
N ALA A 159 -23.32 -5.76 6.93
CA ALA A 159 -23.26 -5.30 8.31
C ALA A 159 -22.82 -3.83 8.40
N LEU A 160 -21.79 -3.44 7.65
CA LEU A 160 -21.31 -2.05 7.63
C LEU A 160 -22.35 -1.09 7.04
N LEU A 161 -23.03 -1.47 5.96
CA LEU A 161 -24.07 -0.65 5.31
C LEU A 161 -25.35 -0.52 6.12
N ALA A 162 -25.53 -1.32 7.17
CA ALA A 162 -26.68 -1.19 8.05
C ALA A 162 -26.56 0.03 8.98
N HIS A 163 -25.38 0.64 9.06
CA HIS A 163 -25.16 1.86 9.82
C HIS A 163 -25.52 3.10 8.98
N ASP A 164 -26.27 4.04 9.56
CA ASP A 164 -26.84 5.20 8.84
C ASP A 164 -25.79 6.13 8.21
N ASP A 165 -24.59 6.18 8.79
CA ASP A 165 -23.45 6.95 8.25
C ASP A 165 -22.66 6.26 7.11
N VAL A 166 -23.09 5.08 6.65
CA VAL A 166 -22.35 4.29 5.65
C VAL A 166 -23.12 4.15 4.34
N GLU A 167 -22.51 4.62 3.26
CA GLU A 167 -23.03 4.46 1.90
C GLU A 167 -22.00 3.84 0.96
N PHE A 168 -22.48 3.21 -0.11
CA PHE A 168 -21.62 2.74 -1.18
C PHE A 168 -21.16 3.87 -2.10
N ILE A 169 -19.88 3.84 -2.45
CA ILE A 169 -19.32 4.69 -3.50
C ILE A 169 -18.77 3.85 -4.65
N GLY A 170 -18.86 4.39 -5.87
CA GLY A 170 -18.28 3.79 -7.07
C GLY A 170 -16.87 4.28 -7.38
N LEU A 171 -16.32 3.80 -8.50
CA LEU A 171 -14.97 4.16 -8.96
C LEU A 171 -14.80 5.65 -9.27
N GLY A 172 -15.84 6.33 -9.78
CA GLY A 172 -15.77 7.76 -10.09
C GLY A 172 -15.54 8.63 -8.85
N ALA A 173 -16.29 8.37 -7.76
CA ALA A 173 -16.09 9.07 -6.49
C ALA A 173 -14.73 8.74 -5.86
N ARG A 174 -14.27 7.48 -5.97
CA ARG A 174 -12.92 7.11 -5.52
C ARG A 174 -11.84 7.89 -6.27
N ASP A 175 -11.97 8.06 -7.58
CA ASP A 175 -11.00 8.79 -8.39
C ASP A 175 -10.99 10.30 -8.09
N SER A 176 -12.14 10.91 -7.80
CA SER A 176 -12.17 12.31 -7.36
C SER A 176 -11.51 12.49 -6.00
N LEU A 177 -11.84 11.65 -5.02
CA LEU A 177 -11.30 11.76 -3.65
C LEU A 177 -9.77 11.62 -3.62
N ARG A 178 -9.22 10.60 -4.26
CA ARG A 178 -7.75 10.39 -4.31
C ARG A 178 -7.04 11.55 -5.00
N LEU A 179 -7.66 12.13 -6.04
CA LEU A 179 -7.09 13.22 -6.82
C LEU A 179 -7.04 14.50 -5.98
N GLU A 180 -8.13 14.81 -5.27
CA GLU A 180 -8.19 15.93 -4.31
C GLU A 180 -7.16 15.75 -3.18
N ALA A 181 -6.95 14.51 -2.72
CA ALA A 181 -5.91 14.17 -1.75
C ALA A 181 -4.48 14.15 -2.32
N GLY A 182 -4.30 14.31 -3.63
CA GLY A 182 -2.99 14.31 -4.30
C GLY A 182 -2.31 12.95 -4.40
N LEU A 183 -3.05 11.86 -4.24
CA LEU A 183 -2.56 10.48 -4.29
C LEU A 183 -2.39 10.00 -5.74
N CYS A 184 -1.26 9.36 -6.03
CA CYS A 184 -0.94 8.83 -7.36
C CYS A 184 -1.84 7.66 -7.73
N LEU A 185 -2.19 7.57 -9.02
CA LEU A 185 -2.80 6.42 -9.66
C LEU A 185 -1.81 5.83 -10.67
N TYR A 186 -1.43 4.57 -10.49
CA TYR A 186 -0.57 3.86 -11.44
C TYR A 186 -1.22 3.79 -12.84
N GLY A 187 -0.40 4.01 -13.87
CA GLY A 187 -0.84 4.11 -15.27
C GLY A 187 -1.36 5.50 -15.66
N HIS A 188 -1.41 6.45 -14.72
CA HIS A 188 -1.79 7.84 -14.97
C HIS A 188 -0.75 8.82 -14.44
N ASP A 189 -0.48 8.78 -13.13
CA ASP A 189 0.44 9.70 -12.45
C ASP A 189 1.86 9.14 -12.31
N ILE A 190 1.97 7.81 -12.33
CA ILE A 190 3.21 7.05 -12.18
C ILE A 190 3.16 5.84 -13.12
N ASP A 191 4.30 5.51 -13.69
CA ASP A 191 4.51 4.40 -14.62
C ASP A 191 5.99 4.03 -14.67
N THR A 192 6.35 3.15 -15.61
CA THR A 192 7.70 2.61 -15.77
C THR A 192 8.74 3.64 -16.23
N ASP A 193 8.32 4.83 -16.64
CA ASP A 193 9.20 5.94 -17.06
C ASP A 193 9.24 7.05 -15.99
N THR A 194 8.40 6.95 -14.96
CA THR A 194 8.30 7.92 -13.87
C THR A 194 9.10 7.50 -12.65
N THR A 195 10.12 8.27 -12.26
CA THR A 195 10.90 8.01 -11.05
C THR A 195 10.18 8.49 -9.77
N PRO A 196 10.49 7.93 -8.58
CA PRO A 196 9.95 8.42 -7.31
C PRO A 196 10.15 9.91 -7.07
N THR A 197 11.32 10.46 -7.43
CA THR A 197 11.57 11.91 -7.31
C THR A 197 10.65 12.69 -8.24
N SER A 198 10.52 12.28 -9.50
CA SER A 198 9.63 12.96 -10.45
C SER A 198 8.16 12.85 -10.05
N ALA A 199 7.74 11.76 -9.38
CA ALA A 199 6.40 11.57 -8.87
C ALA A 199 6.11 12.34 -7.55
N SER A 200 7.09 13.03 -6.98
CA SER A 200 7.03 13.62 -5.63
C SER A 200 6.77 12.57 -4.53
N LEU A 201 7.38 11.39 -4.66
CA LEU A 201 7.25 10.25 -3.76
C LEU A 201 8.50 9.99 -2.90
N ASN A 202 9.46 10.92 -2.86
CA ASN A 202 10.68 10.77 -2.03
C ASN A 202 10.39 10.54 -0.55
N TRP A 203 9.23 11.00 -0.05
CA TRP A 203 8.78 10.77 1.33
C TRP A 203 8.61 9.29 1.68
N ALA A 204 8.37 8.42 0.68
CA ALA A 204 8.22 6.99 0.87
C ALA A 204 9.57 6.27 1.12
N ILE A 205 10.69 6.90 0.76
CA ILE A 205 12.04 6.32 0.87
C ILE A 205 12.70 6.85 2.16
N GLN A 206 12.81 5.99 3.18
CA GLN A 206 13.35 6.36 4.49
C GLN A 206 14.87 6.56 4.44
N LYS A 207 15.41 7.37 5.36
CA LYS A 207 16.84 7.71 5.45
C LYS A 207 17.78 6.50 5.40
N ALA A 208 17.41 5.39 6.03
CA ALA A 208 18.21 4.16 6.03
C ALA A 208 18.51 3.60 4.62
N ARG A 209 17.65 3.90 3.63
CA ARG A 209 17.79 3.46 2.23
C ARG A 209 18.38 4.52 1.30
N ARG A 210 18.62 5.73 1.80
CA ARG A 210 19.23 6.85 1.03
C ARG A 210 20.75 6.78 1.08
N THR A 211 21.47 7.61 0.32
CA THR A 211 22.93 7.59 0.14
C THR A 211 23.74 7.51 1.43
N GLU A 212 23.35 8.24 2.48
CA GLU A 212 24.02 8.23 3.80
C GLU A 212 23.45 7.19 4.79
N GLY A 213 22.52 6.35 4.33
CA GLY A 213 21.81 5.37 5.14
C GLY A 213 22.61 4.08 5.35
N ALA A 214 22.35 3.40 6.46
CA ALA A 214 23.00 2.14 6.81
C ALA A 214 22.76 1.00 5.78
N ARG A 215 21.71 1.10 4.96
CA ARG A 215 21.35 0.16 3.88
C ARG A 215 21.03 0.92 2.59
N ALA A 216 21.89 1.88 2.24
CA ALA A 216 21.78 2.69 1.04
C ALA A 216 21.67 1.83 -0.23
N GLY A 217 20.70 2.14 -1.09
CA GLY A 217 20.55 1.45 -2.37
C GLY A 217 20.24 -0.05 -2.24
N GLY A 218 20.78 -0.84 -3.16
CA GLY A 218 20.54 -2.29 -3.22
C GLY A 218 19.17 -2.70 -3.77
N PHE A 219 18.44 -1.75 -4.36
CA PHE A 219 17.18 -1.93 -5.08
C PHE A 219 17.33 -1.49 -6.55
N PRO A 220 16.45 -1.91 -7.47
CA PRO A 220 16.57 -1.57 -8.89
C PRO A 220 16.49 -0.06 -9.11
N GLY A 221 17.42 0.49 -9.89
CA GLY A 221 17.49 1.91 -10.19
C GLY A 221 18.02 2.79 -9.06
N ALA A 222 18.66 2.20 -8.03
CA ALA A 222 19.19 2.94 -6.89
C ALA A 222 20.07 4.14 -7.28
N ASP A 223 21.01 3.97 -8.21
CA ASP A 223 21.91 5.06 -8.60
C ASP A 223 21.14 6.28 -9.16
N VAL A 224 20.14 6.02 -10.00
CA VAL A 224 19.28 7.08 -10.58
C VAL A 224 18.44 7.74 -9.48
N ILE A 225 17.77 6.93 -8.66
CA ILE A 225 16.84 7.40 -7.64
C ILE A 225 17.58 8.22 -6.57
N LEU A 226 18.70 7.71 -6.07
CA LEU A 226 19.50 8.37 -5.03
C LEU A 226 20.11 9.67 -5.55
N ASN A 227 20.66 9.67 -6.76
CA ASN A 227 21.14 10.89 -7.38
C ASN A 227 20.02 11.94 -7.53
N GLN A 228 18.82 11.54 -7.95
CA GLN A 228 17.70 12.47 -8.08
C GLN A 228 17.16 12.98 -6.74
N ILE A 229 17.25 12.20 -5.66
CA ILE A 229 16.90 12.68 -4.32
C ILE A 229 17.81 13.83 -3.89
N GLU A 230 19.10 13.78 -4.25
CA GLU A 230 20.10 14.80 -3.89
C GLU A 230 20.10 15.99 -4.85
N ASN A 231 20.04 15.72 -6.15
CA ASN A 231 20.29 16.70 -7.21
C ASN A 231 19.02 17.14 -7.96
N GLY A 232 17.86 16.55 -7.63
CA GLY A 232 16.58 16.79 -8.28
C GLY A 232 16.33 15.91 -9.52
N ALA A 233 15.07 15.77 -9.89
CA ALA A 233 14.63 15.16 -11.15
C ALA A 233 14.43 16.23 -12.24
N PRO A 234 14.56 15.89 -13.53
CA PRO A 234 14.39 16.85 -14.63
C PRO A 234 12.97 17.38 -14.79
N HIS A 235 11.97 16.66 -14.26
CA HIS A 235 10.57 17.06 -14.22
C HIS A 235 9.94 16.59 -12.90
N GLY A 236 8.80 17.18 -12.54
CA GLY A 236 8.08 16.86 -11.31
C GLY A 236 6.57 16.94 -11.48
N ARG A 237 5.85 15.99 -10.86
CA ARG A 237 4.40 15.97 -10.74
C ARG A 237 3.95 17.14 -9.87
N VAL A 238 2.94 17.87 -10.34
CA VAL A 238 2.34 19.02 -9.64
C VAL A 238 0.82 18.93 -9.69
N GLY A 239 0.14 19.50 -8.68
CA GLY A 239 -1.30 19.70 -8.72
C GLY A 239 -1.67 20.96 -9.49
N LEU A 240 -2.62 20.86 -10.43
CA LEU A 240 -3.12 22.00 -11.20
C LEU A 240 -4.58 22.30 -10.82
N ARG A 241 -4.88 23.56 -10.52
CA ARG A 241 -6.25 24.04 -10.29
C ARG A 241 -6.68 24.95 -11.44
N PRO A 242 -7.38 24.44 -12.47
CA PRO A 242 -7.83 25.26 -13.58
C PRO A 242 -8.88 26.28 -13.12
N THR A 243 -8.85 27.48 -13.69
CA THR A 243 -9.82 28.56 -13.41
C THR A 243 -11.05 28.53 -14.30
N GLY A 244 -11.07 27.64 -15.30
CA GLY A 244 -12.16 27.45 -16.26
C GLY A 244 -12.42 25.98 -16.52
N ARG A 245 -13.30 25.67 -17.49
CA ARG A 245 -13.59 24.27 -17.87
C ARG A 245 -12.33 23.58 -18.37
N ALA A 246 -12.13 22.34 -17.92
CA ALA A 246 -11.22 21.43 -18.60
C ALA A 246 -11.73 21.21 -20.04
N PRO A 247 -10.85 21.20 -21.06
CA PRO A 247 -11.23 20.96 -22.44
C PRO A 247 -11.86 19.58 -22.65
#